data_AF-A0A8I0H5N7-F1
#
_entry.id   AF-A0A8I0H5N7-F1
#
_cell.length_a   1.000
_cell.length_b   1.000
_cell.length_c   1.000
_cell.angle_alpha   90.00
_cell.angle_beta   90.00
_cell.angle_gamma   90.00
#
_symmetry.space_group_name_H-M   'P 1'
#
loop_
_entity.id
_entity.type
_entity.pdbx_description
1 polymer ?
#
loop_
_entity_poly.entity_id
_entity_poly.type
_entity_poly.pdbx_seq_one_letter_code
_entity_poly.pdbx_strand_id
1 'polypeptide(L)' 'APAGQAILMSVLLRPKLPPKNAPLITLATAMAMAHAVREVAGIDAQIKWPNDLVFSGKKLCGILLEISADLDQIEYVVV' A
#
# COMPACT_ATOMS: atom_id res chain seq x y z
N ALA A 1 -3.98 17.25 1.22
CA ALA A 1 -5.07 16.73 2.07
C ALA A 1 -5.33 17.74 3.19
N PRO A 2 -6.57 18.18 3.43
CA PRO A 2 -6.88 19.08 4.54
C PRO A 2 -6.50 18.44 5.89
N ALA A 3 -6.13 19.28 6.86
CA ALA A 3 -5.76 18.81 8.20
C ALA A 3 -6.95 18.06 8.85
N GLY A 4 -6.66 16.92 9.49
CA GLY A 4 -7.64 16.10 10.20
C GLY A 4 -8.62 15.30 9.32
N GLN A 5 -8.47 15.33 7.99
CA GLN A 5 -9.40 14.65 7.06
C GLN A 5 -8.80 13.41 6.38
N ALA A 6 -7.50 13.18 6.51
CA ALA A 6 -6.84 12.03 5.90
C ALA A 6 -5.70 11.52 6.77
N ILE A 7 -5.44 10.23 6.68
CA ILE A 7 -4.22 9.61 7.20
C ILE A 7 -3.19 9.69 6.07
N LEU A 8 -2.12 10.46 6.30
CA LEU A 8 -0.93 10.47 5.47
C LEU A 8 0.16 9.76 6.26
N MET A 9 0.63 8.63 5.76
CA MET A 9 1.61 7.81 6.45
C MET A 9 2.57 7.21 5.46
N SER A 10 3.77 6.90 5.96
CA SER A 10 4.76 6.11 5.24
C SER A 10 5.36 5.07 6.17
N VAL A 11 5.62 3.88 5.65
CA VAL A 11 6.22 2.76 6.35
C VAL A 11 7.50 2.35 5.63
N LEU A 12 8.63 2.44 6.32
CA LEU A 12 9.92 1.95 5.84
C LEU A 12 10.06 0.47 6.15
N LEU A 13 10.31 -0.33 5.12
CA LEU A 13 10.59 -1.77 5.24
C LEU A 13 11.95 -2.10 4.63
N ARG A 14 12.64 -3.11 5.18
CA ARG A 14 13.93 -3.63 4.66
C ARG A 14 13.83 -5.12 4.31
N PRO A 15 13.05 -5.48 3.28
CA PRO A 15 12.82 -6.88 2.93
C PRO A 15 14.06 -7.50 2.27
N LYS A 16 14.31 -8.78 2.54
CA LYS A 16 15.32 -9.56 1.81
C LYS A 16 14.70 -10.17 0.56
N LEU A 17 14.47 -9.34 -0.46
CA LEU A 17 13.84 -9.72 -1.72
C LEU A 17 14.59 -9.13 -2.92
N PRO A 18 14.61 -9.80 -4.08
CA PRO A 18 15.12 -9.20 -5.31
C PRO A 18 14.17 -8.11 -5.81
N PRO A 19 14.67 -7.07 -6.51
CA PRO A 19 13.86 -5.92 -6.95
C PRO A 19 12.62 -6.29 -7.77
N LYS A 20 12.73 -7.33 -8.61
CA LYS A 20 11.62 -7.87 -9.42
C LYS A 20 10.40 -8.30 -8.60
N ASN A 21 10.57 -8.58 -7.31
CA ASN A 21 9.51 -9.00 -6.40
C ASN A 21 8.89 -7.83 -5.63
N ALA A 22 9.38 -6.60 -5.76
CA ALA A 22 8.82 -5.44 -5.07
C ALA A 22 7.30 -5.22 -5.30
N PRO A 23 6.71 -5.51 -6.49
CA PRO A 23 5.26 -5.40 -6.68
C PRO A 23 4.43 -6.28 -5.72
N LEU A 24 5.00 -7.37 -5.19
CA LEU A 24 4.32 -8.20 -4.18
C LEU A 24 4.04 -7.41 -2.89
N ILE A 25 4.89 -6.43 -2.56
CA ILE A 25 4.71 -5.58 -1.39
C ILE A 25 3.51 -4.66 -1.59
N THR A 26 3.36 -4.03 -2.77
CA THR A 26 2.18 -3.21 -3.09
C THR A 26 0.88 -4.02 -2.98
N LEU A 27 0.87 -5.24 -3.51
CA LEU A 27 -0.29 -6.15 -3.44
C LEU A 27 -0.59 -6.55 -1.99
N ALA A 28 0.43 -6.92 -1.22
CA ALA A 28 0.28 -7.23 0.20
C ALA A 28 -0.27 -6.03 0.99
N THR A 29 0.23 -4.82 0.73
CA THR A 29 -0.28 -3.60 1.35
C THR A 29 -1.73 -3.33 0.97
N ALA A 30 -2.12 -3.51 -0.29
CA ALA A 30 -3.51 -3.33 -0.71
C ALA A 30 -4.46 -4.30 0.01
N MET A 31 -4.07 -5.57 0.15
CA MET A 31 -4.85 -6.56 0.90
C MET A 31 -4.91 -6.23 2.40
N ALA A 32 -3.78 -5.87 3.01
CA ALA A 32 -3.72 -5.49 4.42
C ALA A 32 -4.57 -4.25 4.72
N MET A 33 -4.53 -3.24 3.85
CA MET A 33 -5.33 -2.03 3.98
C MET A 33 -6.83 -2.32 3.80
N ALA A 34 -7.22 -3.15 2.83
CA ALA A 34 -8.62 -3.55 2.66
C ALA A 34 -9.14 -4.30 3.89
N HIS A 35 -8.31 -5.19 4.47
CA HIS A 35 -8.62 -5.89 5.71
C HIS A 35 -8.79 -4.93 6.89
N ALA A 36 -7.82 -4.03 7.10
CA ALA A 36 -7.86 -3.06 8.20
C ALA A 36 -9.08 -2.12 8.11
N VAL A 37 -9.42 -1.65 6.90
CA VAL A 37 -10.61 -0.82 6.67
C VAL A 37 -11.88 -1.59 7.03
N ARG A 38 -11.98 -2.87 6.66
CA ARG A 38 -13.11 -3.71 7.03
C ARG A 38 -13.20 -3.91 8.54
N GLU A 39 -12.09 -4.19 9.21
CA GLU A 39 -12.07 -4.41 10.66
C GLU A 39 -12.42 -3.16 11.47
N VAL A 40 -11.86 -2.00 11.11
CA VAL A 40 -12.00 -0.77 11.90
C VAL A 40 -13.28 -0.02 11.56
N ALA A 41 -13.72 -0.04 10.29
CA ALA A 41 -14.85 0.77 9.83
C ALA A 41 -16.04 -0.06 9.31
N GLY A 42 -15.93 -1.39 9.21
CA GLY A 42 -16.99 -2.23 8.65
C GLY A 42 -17.20 -2.05 7.14
N ILE A 43 -16.26 -1.39 6.46
CA ILE A 43 -16.37 -1.06 5.03
C ILE A 43 -15.70 -2.14 4.21
N ASP A 44 -16.43 -2.70 3.24
CA ASP A 44 -15.89 -3.68 2.31
C ASP A 44 -15.23 -3.01 1.09
N ALA A 45 -14.06 -2.42 1.30
CA ALA A 45 -13.31 -1.75 0.25
C ALA A 45 -12.74 -2.77 -0.76
N GLN A 46 -12.84 -2.44 -2.04
CA GLN A 46 -12.31 -3.25 -3.14
C GLN A 46 -10.96 -2.72 -3.58
N ILE A 47 -10.08 -3.62 -4.05
CA ILE A 47 -8.79 -3.23 -4.63
C ILE A 47 -9.01 -2.86 -6.09
N LYS A 48 -8.83 -1.57 -6.41
CA LYS A 48 -8.62 -1.14 -7.79
C LYS A 48 -7.15 -1.35 -8.12
N TRP A 49 -6.90 -2.42 -8.88
CA TRP A 49 -5.56 -2.87 -9.20
C TRP A 49 -4.71 -1.76 -9.85
N PRO A 50 -3.40 -1.66 -9.51
CA PRO A 50 -2.66 -2.45 -8.52
C PRO A 50 -2.60 -1.84 -7.11
N ASN A 51 -3.01 -0.57 -6.94
CA ASN A 51 -2.51 0.24 -5.83
C ASN A 51 -3.54 1.22 -5.23
N ASP A 52 -4.82 1.07 -5.55
CA ASP A 52 -5.87 1.91 -4.99
C ASP A 52 -6.90 1.06 -4.26
N LEU A 53 -7.43 1.58 -3.16
CA LEU A 53 -8.68 1.09 -2.59
C LEU A 53 -9.84 1.96 -3.06
N VAL A 54 -10.94 1.30 -3.43
CA VAL A 54 -12.18 1.96 -3.83
C VAL A 54 -13.34 1.44 -3.00
N PHE A 55 -14.28 2.32 -2.70
CA PHE A 55 -15.55 1.97 -2.08
C PHE A 55 -16.68 2.71 -2.79
N SER A 56 -17.75 2.00 -3.14
CA SER A 56 -18.89 2.56 -3.89
C SER A 56 -18.47 3.33 -5.16
N GLY A 57 -17.50 2.79 -5.91
CA GLY A 57 -16.99 3.39 -7.15
C GLY A 57 -16.09 4.62 -6.97
N LYS A 58 -15.83 5.06 -5.73
CA LYS A 58 -14.98 6.21 -5.41
C LYS A 58 -13.66 5.76 -4.79
N LYS A 59 -12.59 6.52 -5.04
CA LYS A 59 -11.28 6.27 -4.44
C LYS A 59 -11.32 6.57 -2.94
N LEU A 60 -10.88 5.61 -2.14
CA LEU A 60 -10.79 5.68 -0.68
C LEU A 60 -9.36 5.94 -0.21
N CYS A 61 -8.41 5.19 -0.76
CA CYS A 61 -6.99 5.27 -0.40
C CYS A 61 -6.15 5.05 -1.66
N GLY A 62 -5.01 5.74 -1.75
CA GLY A 62 -3.98 5.45 -2.74
C GLY A 62 -2.73 4.93 -2.03
N ILE A 63 -2.11 3.92 -2.61
CA ILE A 63 -0.89 3.28 -2.13
C ILE A 63 0.22 3.62 -3.13
N LEU A 64 1.34 4.12 -2.62
CA LEU A 64 2.55 4.38 -3.40
C LEU A 64 3.66 3.50 -2.85
N LEU A 65 4.52 2.99 -3.71
CA LEU A 65 5.68 2.21 -3.28
C LEU A 65 6.92 2.78 -3.97
N GLU A 66 7.87 3.20 -3.17
CA GLU A 66 9.19 3.66 -3.59
C GLU A 66 10.26 2.66 -3.13
N ILE A 67 11.28 2.45 -3.94
CA ILE A 67 12.28 1.38 -3.74
C ILE A 67 13.68 1.99 -3.87
N SER A 68 14.58 1.64 -2.95
CA SER A 68 16.04 1.70 -3.18
C SER A 68 16.57 0.27 -3.30
N ALA A 69 17.32 0.01 -4.35
CA ALA A 69 17.84 -1.33 -4.63
C ALA A 69 19.08 -1.27 -5.52
N ASP A 70 19.92 -2.31 -5.41
CA ASP A 70 20.90 -2.66 -6.44
C ASP A 70 20.30 -3.71 -7.42
N LEU A 71 21.14 -4.35 -8.23
CA LEU A 71 20.69 -5.35 -9.21
C LEU A 71 20.12 -6.62 -8.56
N ASP A 72 20.60 -6.97 -7.37
CA ASP A 72 20.37 -8.26 -6.73
C ASP A 72 19.37 -8.16 -5.57
N GLN A 73 19.35 -7.04 -4.86
CA GLN A 73 18.62 -6.89 -3.60
C GLN A 73 18.02 -5.50 -3.39
N ILE A 74 16.82 -5.51 -2.81
CA ILE A 74 16.19 -4.32 -2.23
C ILE A 74 16.92 -3.91 -0.94
N GLU A 75 17.41 -2.68 -0.89
CA GLU A 75 17.96 -2.10 0.35
C GLU A 75 16.85 -1.69 1.31
N TYR A 76 15.81 -1.03 0.77
CA TYR A 76 14.59 -0.68 1.46
C TYR A 76 13.45 -0.35 0.48
N VAL A 77 12.22 -0.42 0.99
CA VAL A 77 11.05 0.18 0.36
C VAL A 77 10.36 1.14 1.32
N VAL A 78 9.75 2.17 0.77
CA VAL A 78 8.84 3.07 1.48
C VAL A 78 7.46 2.91 0.85
N VAL A 79 6.47 2.62 1.68
CA VAL A 79 5.05 2.51 1.28
C VAL A 79 4.23 3.56 1.99
#